data_AF-A0A6D2IJ56-F1
#
_entry.id   AF-A0A6D2IJ56-F1
#
_cell.length_a   1.000
_cell.length_b   1.000
_cell.length_c   1.000
_cell.angle_alpha   90.00
_cell.angle_beta   90.00
_cell.angle_gamma   90.00
#
_symmetry.space_group_name_H-M   'P 1'
#
loop_
_entity.id
_entity.type
_entity.pdbx_description
1 polymer ?
#
loop_
_entity_poly.entity_id
_entity_poly.type
_entity_poly.pdbx_seq_one_letter_code
_entity_poly.pdbx_strand_id
1 'polypeptide(L)'
;MQAQSHVFFYAISPHQPFSCNAHSICDSELRPQGIGLYPLVSIINHSCAPNAILVFEEQMAVIRAMEYIPKDSEVTISYIETAGSNLTRQKSMKEQYLFQ
;
A
#
# COMPACT_ATOMS: atom_id res chain seq x y z
N MET A 1 -13.34 15.79 0.72
CA MET A 1 -13.92 15.55 -0.62
C MET A 1 -12.84 15.82 -1.65
N GLN A 2 -12.08 14.78 -2.02
CA GLN A 2 -11.29 14.60 -3.24
C GLN A 2 -10.46 13.35 -3.01
N ALA A 3 -11.02 12.19 -3.35
CA ALA A 3 -10.23 10.98 -3.56
C ALA A 3 -9.42 11.24 -4.83
N GLN A 4 -8.11 11.42 -4.70
CA GLN A 4 -7.21 11.57 -5.84
C GLN A 4 -7.00 10.19 -6.47
N SER A 5 -7.85 9.88 -7.44
CA SER A 5 -7.87 8.69 -8.29
C SER A 5 -6.70 8.64 -9.29
N HIS A 6 -5.45 8.87 -8.84
CA HIS A 6 -4.28 9.00 -9.72
C HIS A 6 -3.29 7.83 -9.64
N VAL A 7 -3.40 6.92 -8.68
CA VAL A 7 -2.38 5.88 -8.45
C VAL A 7 -2.44 4.74 -9.48
N PHE A 8 -3.61 4.47 -10.09
CA PHE A 8 -3.79 3.45 -11.13
C PHE A 8 -2.92 3.67 -12.38
N PHE A 9 -2.53 4.92 -12.67
CA PHE A 9 -1.73 5.25 -13.85
C PHE A 9 -0.22 5.20 -13.61
N TYR A 10 0.24 5.25 -12.36
CA TYR A 10 1.67 5.37 -12.05
C TYR A 10 2.36 4.02 -11.80
N ALA A 11 1.67 3.00 -11.30
CA ALA A 11 2.27 1.71 -10.93
C ALA A 11 2.88 0.92 -12.12
N ILE A 12 2.53 1.25 -13.37
CA ILE A 12 2.97 0.58 -14.61
C ILE A 12 3.72 1.53 -15.56
N SER A 13 4.04 2.74 -15.14
CA SER A 13 4.76 3.70 -15.99
C SER A 13 6.27 3.37 -16.00
N PRO A 14 6.94 3.28 -17.16
CA PRO A 14 8.35 2.85 -17.29
C PRO A 14 9.37 3.78 -16.62
N HIS A 15 8.92 4.88 -16.00
CA HIS A 15 9.75 5.89 -15.35
C HIS A 15 9.68 5.87 -13.81
N GLN A 16 8.92 4.96 -13.20
CA GLN A 16 8.87 4.81 -11.74
C GLN A 16 9.97 3.83 -11.26
N PRO A 17 10.65 4.12 -10.13
CA PRO A 17 11.64 3.21 -9.60
C PRO A 17 10.98 1.92 -9.10
N PHE A 18 11.63 0.78 -9.37
CA PHE A 18 11.18 -0.56 -8.95
C PHE A 18 10.79 -0.64 -7.46
N SER A 19 11.39 0.23 -6.63
CA SER A 19 11.12 0.33 -5.20
C SER A 19 9.69 0.69 -4.83
N CYS A 20 8.93 1.37 -5.70
CA CYS A 20 7.57 1.82 -5.36
C CYS A 20 6.55 0.67 -5.29
N ASN A 21 6.83 -0.46 -5.95
CA ASN A 21 5.96 -1.64 -5.99
C ASN A 21 6.59 -2.84 -5.26
N ALA A 22 7.76 -2.64 -4.65
CA ALA A 22 8.49 -3.67 -3.93
C ALA A 22 7.95 -3.75 -2.50
N HIS A 23 7.40 -4.91 -2.14
CA HIS A 23 6.90 -5.15 -0.80
C HIS A 23 7.91 -5.98 0.00
N SER A 24 8.23 -5.53 1.21
CA SER A 24 8.95 -6.35 2.18
C SER A 24 8.04 -7.49 2.65
N ILE A 25 8.43 -8.72 2.36
CA ILE A 25 7.74 -9.91 2.84
C ILE A 25 8.23 -10.16 4.27
N CYS A 26 7.30 -10.20 5.22
CA CYS A 26 7.60 -10.47 6.62
C CYS A 26 6.91 -11.74 7.10
N ASP A 27 7.54 -12.44 8.04
CA ASP A 27 6.91 -13.56 8.75
C ASP A 27 5.89 -13.06 9.80
N SER A 28 5.27 -14.00 10.53
CA SER A 28 4.30 -13.71 11.59
C SER A 28 4.87 -12.89 12.75
N GLU A 29 6.20 -12.79 12.87
CA GLU A 29 6.90 -12.01 13.88
C GLU A 29 7.41 -10.67 13.31
N LEU A 30 6.93 -10.27 12.12
CA LEU A 30 7.31 -9.06 11.39
C LEU A 30 8.80 -9.02 10.99
N ARG A 31 9.48 -10.17 10.93
CA ARG A 31 10.87 -10.23 10.49
C ARG A 31 10.95 -10.27 8.97
N PRO A 32 11.81 -9.44 8.34
CA PRO A 32 11.93 -9.41 6.89
C PRO A 32 12.58 -10.69 6.38
N GLN A 33 11.89 -11.37 5.45
CA GLN A 33 12.36 -12.59 4.79
C GLN A 33 12.86 -12.32 3.36
N GLY A 34 12.37 -11.25 2.72
CA GLY A 34 12.77 -10.88 1.37
C GLY A 34 11.96 -9.73 0.80
N ILE A 35 12.14 -9.48 -0.51
CA ILE A 35 11.41 -8.47 -1.28
C ILE A 35 10.65 -9.19 -2.39
N GLY A 36 9.35 -8.90 -2.50
CA GLY A 36 8.49 -9.46 -3.54
C GLY A 36 7.80 -8.38 -4.37
N LEU A 37 7.51 -8.72 -5.63
CA LEU A 37 6.68 -7.92 -6.52
C LEU A 37 5.32 -8.59 -6.62
N TYR A 38 4.26 -7.85 -6.27
CA TYR A 38 2.89 -8.35 -6.27
C TYR A 38 2.02 -7.45 -7.15
N PRO A 39 2.06 -7.62 -8.49
CA PRO A 39 1.42 -6.68 -9.42
C PRO A 39 -0.07 -6.44 -9.15
N LEU A 40 -0.80 -7.48 -8.73
CA LEU A 40 -2.22 -7.39 -8.37
C LEU A 40 -2.47 -6.62 -7.07
N VAL A 41 -1.50 -6.57 -6.16
CA VAL A 41 -1.57 -5.77 -4.93
C VAL A 41 -1.18 -4.33 -5.23
N SER A 42 -0.23 -4.11 -6.15
CA SER A 42 0.24 -2.78 -6.54
C SER A 42 -0.82 -1.92 -7.24
N ILE A 43 -1.99 -2.47 -7.59
CA ILE A 43 -3.13 -1.67 -8.11
C ILE A 43 -3.97 -1.03 -7.00
N ILE A 44 -3.80 -1.45 -5.75
CA ILE A 44 -4.65 -1.05 -4.62
C ILE A 44 -4.12 0.26 -4.05
N ASN A 45 -4.95 1.29 -4.04
CA ASN A 45 -4.52 2.64 -3.69
C ASN A 45 -4.33 2.84 -2.18
N HIS A 46 -3.54 3.88 -1.84
CA HIS A 46 -3.31 4.28 -0.46
C HIS A 46 -4.51 5.01 0.15
N SER A 47 -4.78 4.74 1.44
CA SER A 47 -5.53 5.62 2.33
C SER A 47 -4.88 5.67 3.72
N CYS A 48 -4.84 6.86 4.34
CA CYS A 48 -4.47 7.02 5.75
C CYS A 48 -5.51 6.45 6.73
N ALA A 49 -6.73 6.20 6.24
CA ALA A 49 -7.81 5.48 6.92
C ALA A 49 -8.29 4.36 5.98
N PRO A 50 -7.50 3.27 5.83
CA PRO A 50 -7.78 2.22 4.87
C PRO A 50 -8.94 1.33 5.32
N ASN A 51 -9.62 0.71 4.36
CA ASN A 51 -10.71 -0.24 4.61
C ASN A 51 -10.26 -1.71 4.50
N ALA A 52 -9.03 -1.95 4.04
CA ALA A 52 -8.39 -3.25 3.97
C ALA A 52 -6.92 -3.21 4.44
N ILE A 53 -6.38 -4.38 4.74
CA ILE A 53 -4.98 -4.57 5.14
C ILE A 53 -4.32 -5.63 4.25
N LEU A 54 -3.06 -5.37 3.90
CA LEU A 54 -2.15 -6.33 3.27
C LEU A 54 -1.43 -7.13 4.35
N VAL A 55 -1.57 -8.45 4.33
CA VAL A 55 -0.82 -9.38 5.16
C VAL A 55 -0.09 -10.40 4.28
N PHE A 56 1.01 -10.95 4.79
CA PHE A 56 1.75 -12.01 4.11
C PHE A 56 1.53 -13.34 4.82
N GLU A 57 1.03 -14.32 4.09
CA GLU A 57 0.99 -15.72 4.51
C GLU A 57 2.10 -16.44 3.74
N GLU A 58 3.25 -16.58 4.39
CA GLU A 58 4.51 -17.00 3.76
C GLU A 58 4.89 -16.07 2.59
N GLN A 59 4.80 -16.55 1.35
CA GLN A 59 5.10 -15.79 0.13
C GLN A 59 3.83 -15.25 -0.54
N MET A 60 2.65 -15.52 0.02
CA MET A 60 1.37 -15.10 -0.53
C MET A 60 0.95 -13.76 0.06
N ALA A 61 0.69 -12.77 -0.82
CA ALA A 61 0.08 -11.52 -0.42
C ALA A 61 -1.44 -11.69 -0.32
N VAL A 62 -2.00 -11.38 0.86
CA VAL A 62 -3.43 -11.54 1.16
C VAL A 62 -4.00 -10.19 1.56
N ILE A 63 -5.08 -9.78 0.90
CA ILE A 63 -5.83 -8.57 1.22
C ILE A 63 -7.04 -8.97 2.06
N ARG A 64 -7.15 -8.41 3.26
CA ARG A 64 -8.26 -8.67 4.19
C ARG A 64 -9.03 -7.39 4.45
N ALA A 65 -10.34 -7.43 4.30
CA ALA A 65 -11.21 -6.33 4.68
C ALA A 65 -11.18 -6.15 6.21
N MET A 66 -11.05 -4.90 6.66
CA MET A 66 -11.10 -4.53 8.08
C MET A 66 -12.49 -4.07 8.52
N GLU A 67 -13.34 -3.75 7.55
CA GLU A 67 -14.70 -3.30 7.73
C GLU A 67 -15.58 -3.76 6.56
N TYR A 68 -16.89 -3.54 6.65
CA TYR A 68 -17.78 -3.78 5.52
C TYR A 68 -17.45 -2.81 4.39
N ILE A 69 -17.10 -3.34 3.22
CA ILE A 69 -16.82 -2.57 2.00
C ILE A 69 -18.05 -2.64 1.10
N PRO A 70 -18.79 -1.53 0.92
CA PRO A 70 -19.95 -1.50 0.03
C PRO A 70 -19.57 -1.89 -1.40
N LYS A 71 -20.52 -2.48 -2.12
CA LYS A 71 -20.37 -2.72 -3.56
C LYS A 71 -20.00 -1.41 -4.27
N ASP A 72 -19.11 -1.51 -5.25
CA ASP A 72 -18.64 -0.40 -6.09
C ASP A 72 -17.83 0.67 -5.35
N SER A 73 -17.47 0.43 -4.08
CA SER A 73 -16.49 1.25 -3.35
C SER A 73 -15.06 0.78 -3.58
N GLU A 74 -14.12 1.70 -3.48
CA GLU A 74 -12.69 1.43 -3.70
C GLU A 74 -12.08 0.71 -2.49
N VAL A 75 -11.32 -0.35 -2.75
CA VAL A 75 -10.48 -1.01 -1.75
C VAL A 75 -9.19 -0.22 -1.61
N THR A 76 -8.82 0.14 -0.37
CA THR A 76 -7.62 0.91 -0.08
C THR A 76 -6.82 0.27 1.06
N ILE A 77 -5.49 0.38 0.99
CA ILE A 77 -4.55 -0.09 2.03
C ILE A 77 -3.68 1.05 2.53
N SER A 78 -3.00 0.89 3.66
CA SER A 78 -1.94 1.83 4.04
C SER A 78 -0.61 1.43 3.40
N TYR A 79 0.10 2.38 2.79
CA TYR A 79 1.45 2.19 2.26
C TYR A 79 2.53 2.46 3.32
N ILE A 80 2.12 3.07 4.43
CA ILE A 80 2.99 3.60 5.48
C ILE A 80 2.48 3.19 6.86
N GLU A 81 3.36 3.27 7.85
CA GLU A 81 2.99 3.04 9.25
C GLU A 81 1.96 4.08 9.73
N THR A 82 0.77 3.63 10.08
CA THR A 82 -0.34 4.51 10.49
C THR A 82 -0.19 5.03 11.91
N ALA A 83 0.59 4.35 12.77
CA ALA A 83 0.85 4.76 14.15
C ALA A 83 1.77 6.00 14.27
N GLY A 84 2.40 6.42 13.17
CA GLY A 84 3.23 7.62 13.12
C GLY A 84 2.44 8.94 13.20
N SER A 85 3.12 10.02 13.60
CA SER A 85 2.54 11.37 13.57
C SER A 85 2.20 11.81 12.14
N ASN A 86 1.26 12.76 11.98
CA ASN A 86 0.91 13.31 10.66
C ASN A 86 2.14 13.81 9.86
N LEU A 87 3.10 14.45 10.55
CA LEU A 87 4.34 14.93 9.95
C LEU A 87 5.21 13.77 9.43
N THR A 88 5.34 12.71 10.23
CA THR A 88 6.08 11.50 9.85
C THR A 88 5.43 10.85 8.63
N ARG A 89 4.10 10.74 8.61
CA ARG A 89 3.34 10.13 7.52
C ARG A 89 3.49 10.91 6.21
N GLN A 90 3.34 12.23 6.24
CA GLN A 90 3.55 13.09 5.06
C GLN A 90 4.98 13.00 4.52
N LYS A 91 5.97 12.94 5.41
CA LYS A 91 7.38 12.80 5.01
C LYS A 91 7.59 11.48 4.27
N SER A 92 7.11 10.36 4.81
CA SER A 92 7.22 9.03 4.18
C SER A 92 6.50 8.96 2.82
N MET A 93 5.28 9.50 2.72
CA MET A 93 4.55 9.54 1.44
C MET A 93 5.30 10.32 0.36
N LYS A 94 5.88 11.47 0.73
CA LYS A 94 6.60 12.32 -0.20
C LYS A 94 7.95 11.71 -0.62
N GLU A 95 8.65 11.07 0.31
CA GLU A 95 9.98 10.49 0.03
C GLU A 95 9.91 9.18 -0.75
N GLN A 96 8.92 8.32 -0.46
CA GLN A 96 8.85 6.97 -1.04
C GLN A 96 7.91 6.86 -2.23
N TYR A 97 6.83 7.65 -2.24
CA TYR A 97 5.76 7.53 -3.22
C TYR A 97 5.53 8.84 -4.00
N LEU A 98 6.26 9.92 -3.68
CA LEU A 98 6.19 11.22 -4.36
C LEU A 98 4.79 11.89 -4.29
N PHE A 99 3.96 11.52 -3.31
CA PHE A 99 2.64 12.09 -3.05
C PHE A 99 2.63 12.97 -1.79
N GLN A 100 1.61 13.83 -1.63
CA GLN A 100 1.41 14.69 -0.45
C GLN A 100 0.32 14.15 0.48
#